data_AF-A0A333FV02-F1
#
_entry.id   AF-A0A333FV02-F1
#
_cell.length_a   1.000
_cell.length_b   1.000
_cell.length_c   1.000
_cell.angle_alpha   90.00
_cell.angle_beta   90.00
_cell.angle_gamma   90.00
#
_symmetry.space_group_name_H-M   'P 1'
#
loop_
_entity.id
_entity.type
_entity.pdbx_description
1 polymer ?
#
loop_
_entity_poly.entity_id
_entity_poly.type
_entity_poly.pdbx_seq_one_letter_code
_entity_poly.pdbx_strand_id
1 'polypeptide(L)'
;MKLIADVNFDMSYSFIFSARPGTPAADMVDDVPEADKKQRLYILQERINQQAMAWSRRMLGTVQRILVEGTSRKNIMELSGRTENNRVVNFEGTPDLVGKFVDVEIVDVYTNSLRGKIVRTEAEMGLRIAESPESVIARTRKENDLGVGIYQP
;
A
#
# COMPACT_ATOMS: atom_id res chain seq x y z
N MET A 1 22.27 0.29 13.27
CA MET A 1 21.03 1.07 13.00
C MET A 1 21.16 2.16 11.93
N LYS A 2 22.36 2.53 11.46
CA LYS A 2 22.57 3.59 10.46
C LYS A 2 21.78 3.38 9.15
N LEU A 3 21.84 2.18 8.56
CA LEU A 3 21.15 1.89 7.28
C LEU A 3 19.63 2.19 7.35
N ILE A 4 18.96 1.73 8.40
CA ILE A 4 17.52 1.96 8.60
C ILE A 4 17.22 3.46 8.75
N ALA A 5 18.08 4.18 9.47
CA ALA A 5 17.96 5.63 9.63
C ALA A 5 18.15 6.37 8.29
N ASP A 6 19.15 5.97 7.51
CA ASP A 6 19.49 6.62 6.23
C ASP A 6 18.41 6.40 5.16
N VAL A 7 17.87 5.18 5.05
CA VAL A 7 16.82 4.86 4.05
C VAL A 7 15.48 5.47 4.45
N ASN A 8 15.19 5.58 5.75
CA ASN A 8 13.96 6.17 6.28
C ASN A 8 12.68 5.54 5.71
N PHE A 9 12.50 4.24 5.93
CA PHE A 9 11.39 3.45 5.40
C PHE A 9 10.00 4.01 5.78
N ASP A 10 9.07 3.99 4.82
CA ASP A 10 7.64 4.27 5.07
C ASP A 10 6.98 3.16 5.89
N MET A 11 7.28 1.91 5.55
CA MET A 11 6.89 0.72 6.29
C MET A 11 7.91 -0.38 6.03
N SER A 12 8.20 -1.21 7.03
CA SER A 12 9.07 -2.37 6.88
C SER A 12 8.68 -3.46 7.88
N TYR A 13 8.82 -4.72 7.47
CA TYR A 13 8.59 -5.87 8.32
C TYR A 13 9.93 -6.51 8.66
N SER A 14 10.09 -6.93 9.91
CA SER A 14 11.32 -7.54 10.40
C SER A 14 11.00 -8.72 11.32
N PHE A 15 11.81 -9.76 11.22
CA PHE A 15 11.61 -11.04 11.89
C PHE A 15 12.94 -11.56 12.43
N ILE A 16 12.89 -12.37 13.49
CA ILE A 16 14.05 -13.15 13.93
C ILE A 16 14.31 -14.24 12.89
N PHE A 17 15.60 -14.51 12.64
CA PHE A 17 16.01 -15.60 11.76
C PHE A 17 15.41 -16.93 12.22
N SER A 18 14.89 -17.70 11.26
CA SER A 18 14.36 -19.03 11.49
C SER A 18 14.92 -19.94 10.41
N ALA A 19 15.79 -20.87 10.80
CA ALA A 19 16.36 -21.86 9.91
C ALA A 19 15.24 -22.71 9.28
N ARG A 20 15.24 -22.80 7.95
CA ARG A 20 14.29 -23.61 7.19
C ARG A 20 15.03 -24.82 6.61
N PRO A 21 14.54 -26.06 6.83
CA PRO A 21 15.17 -27.26 6.28
C PRO A 21 15.41 -27.14 4.77
N GLY A 22 16.59 -27.56 4.31
CA GLY A 22 16.98 -27.52 2.90
C GLY A 22 17.50 -26.18 2.38
N THR A 23 17.75 -25.21 3.27
CA THR A 23 18.41 -23.93 2.90
C THR A 23 19.87 -23.92 3.38
N PRO A 24 20.82 -23.32 2.63
CA PRO A 24 22.21 -23.19 3.09
C PRO A 24 22.34 -22.51 4.45
N ALA A 25 21.43 -21.58 4.75
CA ALA A 25 21.39 -20.87 6.03
C ALA A 25 21.04 -21.77 7.22
N ALA A 26 20.40 -22.93 7.00
CA ALA A 26 20.11 -23.88 8.07
C ALA A 26 21.34 -24.64 8.56
N ASP A 27 22.35 -24.79 7.70
CA ASP A 27 23.62 -25.46 8.03
C ASP A 27 24.65 -24.49 8.64
N MET A 28 24.34 -23.18 8.66
CA MET A 28 25.20 -22.17 9.24
C MET A 28 25.11 -22.19 10.77
N VAL A 29 26.24 -22.04 11.44
CA VAL A 29 26.28 -21.89 12.90
C VAL A 29 25.67 -20.54 13.27
N ASP A 30 24.66 -20.59 14.14
CA ASP A 30 24.05 -19.41 14.76
C ASP A 30 24.49 -19.34 16.22
N ASP A 31 25.49 -18.50 16.49
CA ASP A 31 26.12 -18.30 17.78
C ASP A 31 25.45 -17.18 18.60
N VAL A 32 24.37 -16.58 18.09
CA VAL A 32 23.71 -15.46 18.75
C VAL A 32 22.63 -15.98 19.72
N PRO A 33 22.68 -15.60 21.02
CA PRO A 33 21.65 -15.96 21.97
C PRO A 33 20.26 -15.43 21.57
N GLU A 34 19.21 -16.16 21.93
CA GLU A 34 17.82 -15.78 21.64
C GLU A 34 17.43 -14.43 22.27
N ALA A 35 17.96 -14.13 23.47
CA ALA A 35 17.73 -12.86 24.15
C ALA A 35 18.28 -11.68 23.33
N ASP A 36 19.49 -11.83 22.77
CA ASP A 36 20.12 -10.80 21.93
C ASP A 36 19.35 -10.60 20.62
N LYS A 37 18.87 -11.69 19.99
CA LYS A 37 18.03 -11.62 18.78
C LYS A 37 16.77 -10.81 19.04
N LYS A 38 16.06 -11.10 20.13
CA LYS A 38 14.85 -10.38 20.53
C LYS A 38 15.13 -8.92 20.85
N GLN A 39 16.18 -8.63 21.61
CA GLN A 39 16.55 -7.25 21.92
C GLN A 39 16.88 -6.45 20.66
N ARG A 40 17.67 -7.04 19.75
CA ARG A 40 18.01 -6.40 18.46
C ARG A 40 16.78 -6.16 17.59
N LEU A 41 15.88 -7.14 17.51
CA LEU A 41 14.62 -7.01 16.77
C LEU A 41 13.76 -5.90 17.36
N TYR A 42 13.62 -5.83 18.69
CA TYR A 42 12.84 -4.79 19.36
C TYR A 42 13.36 -3.39 19.04
N ILE A 43 14.69 -3.17 19.15
CA ILE A 43 15.32 -1.88 18.82
C ILE A 43 15.08 -1.52 17.34
N LEU A 44 15.17 -2.50 16.44
CA LEU A 44 14.94 -2.31 15.01
C LEU A 44 13.47 -1.93 14.72
N GLN A 45 12.53 -2.69 15.27
CA GLN A 45 11.09 -2.47 15.08
C GLN A 45 10.66 -1.12 15.65
N GLU A 46 11.18 -0.73 16.82
CA GLU A 46 10.92 0.56 17.42
C GLU A 46 11.36 1.71 16.48
N ARG A 47 12.55 1.61 15.88
CA ARG A 47 13.01 2.60 14.90
C ARG A 47 12.12 2.65 13.66
N ILE A 48 11.73 1.50 13.12
CA ILE A 48 10.84 1.42 11.94
C ILE A 48 9.47 2.03 12.27
N ASN A 49 8.90 1.73 13.45
CA ASN A 49 7.60 2.26 13.87
C ASN A 49 7.62 3.78 14.00
N GLN A 50 8.70 4.36 14.54
CA GLN A 50 8.88 5.80 14.59
C GLN A 50 8.91 6.44 13.20
N GLN A 51 9.61 5.82 12.25
CA GLN A 51 9.67 6.28 10.85
C GLN A 51 8.30 6.17 10.17
N ALA A 52 7.62 5.03 10.31
CA ALA A 52 6.29 4.82 9.76
C ALA A 52 5.26 5.81 10.32
N MET A 53 5.34 6.13 11.61
CA MET A 53 4.49 7.16 12.21
C MET A 53 4.82 8.56 11.66
N ALA A 54 6.11 8.88 11.48
CA ALA A 54 6.52 10.15 10.89
C ALA A 54 6.00 10.31 9.45
N TRP A 55 6.04 9.26 8.63
CA TRP A 55 5.45 9.25 7.30
C TRP A 55 3.93 9.41 7.33
N SER A 56 3.24 8.67 8.21
CA SER A 56 1.80 8.81 8.41
C SER A 56 1.41 10.25 8.77
N ARG A 57 2.19 10.91 9.65
CA ARG A 57 1.97 12.31 10.03
C ARG A 57 2.18 13.29 8.88
N ARG A 58 3.10 13.02 7.95
CA ARG A 58 3.30 13.84 6.75
C ARG A 58 2.11 13.80 5.79
N MET A 59 1.26 12.76 5.89
CA MET A 59 0.06 12.64 5.08
C MET A 59 -1.11 13.47 5.62
N LEU A 60 -1.05 13.95 6.87
CA LEU A 60 -2.09 14.78 7.45
C LEU A 60 -2.29 16.06 6.62
N GLY A 61 -3.55 16.38 6.29
CA GLY A 61 -3.93 17.52 5.45
C GLY A 61 -3.70 17.30 3.95
N THR A 62 -3.16 16.15 3.54
CA THR A 62 -3.01 15.83 2.12
C THR A 62 -4.23 15.08 1.59
N VAL A 63 -4.48 15.22 0.29
CA VAL A 63 -5.49 14.41 -0.42
C VAL A 63 -4.82 13.16 -0.95
N GLN A 64 -5.38 12.01 -0.60
CA GLN A 64 -4.88 10.69 -0.98
C GLN A 64 -5.98 9.95 -1.75
N ARG A 65 -5.61 9.35 -2.89
CA ARG A 65 -6.49 8.41 -3.58
C ARG A 65 -6.46 7.06 -2.87
N ILE A 66 -7.64 6.52 -2.61
CA ILE A 66 -7.80 5.21 -1.99
C ILE A 66 -8.74 4.32 -2.80
N LEU A 67 -8.48 3.01 -2.79
CA LEU A 67 -9.46 2.02 -3.20
C LEU A 67 -10.31 1.64 -1.98
N VAL A 68 -11.63 1.73 -2.08
CA VAL A 68 -12.54 1.36 -0.98
C VAL A 68 -12.73 -0.16 -0.98
N GLU A 69 -12.39 -0.81 0.13
CA GLU A 69 -12.43 -2.28 0.24
C GLU A 69 -13.71 -2.80 0.89
N GLY A 70 -14.33 -2.02 1.79
CA GLY A 70 -15.51 -2.46 2.54
C GLY A 70 -15.80 -1.59 3.76
N THR A 71 -16.55 -2.12 4.72
CA THR A 71 -16.81 -1.46 6.00
C THR A 71 -15.58 -1.48 6.91
N SER A 72 -15.45 -0.47 7.77
CA SER A 72 -14.39 -0.45 8.77
C SER A 72 -14.62 -1.54 9.82
N ARG A 73 -13.52 -2.20 10.23
CA ARG A 73 -13.56 -3.24 11.27
C ARG A 73 -14.06 -2.73 12.62
N LYS A 74 -13.84 -1.45 12.94
CA LYS A 74 -14.15 -0.87 14.25
C LYS A 74 -15.49 -0.14 14.28
N ASN A 75 -15.99 0.32 13.13
CA ASN A 75 -17.21 1.08 13.03
C ASN A 75 -17.93 0.71 11.73
N ILE A 76 -19.09 0.04 11.84
CA ILE A 76 -19.88 -0.38 10.69
C ILE A 76 -20.48 0.81 9.91
N MET A 77 -20.52 1.99 10.52
CA MET A 77 -20.97 3.23 9.89
C MET A 77 -19.87 3.92 9.06
N GLU A 78 -18.64 3.41 9.13
CA GLU A 78 -17.52 3.90 8.35
C GLU A 78 -17.10 2.87 7.30
N LEU A 79 -16.53 3.35 6.20
CA LEU A 79 -15.86 2.55 5.20
C LEU A 79 -14.35 2.55 5.45
N SER A 80 -13.69 1.54 4.91
CA SER A 80 -12.25 1.36 4.92
C SER A 80 -11.74 1.21 3.50
N GLY A 81 -10.66 1.91 3.20
CA GLY A 81 -9.92 1.76 1.95
C GLY A 81 -8.42 1.80 2.18
N ARG A 82 -7.65 1.64 1.11
CA ARG A 82 -6.19 1.68 1.14
C ARG A 82 -5.62 2.70 0.18
N THR A 83 -4.64 3.45 0.67
CA THR A 83 -3.78 4.32 -0.16
C THR A 83 -2.82 3.49 -1.00
N GLU A 84 -2.15 4.14 -1.96
CA GLU A 84 -1.12 3.51 -2.80
C GLU A 84 0.06 2.97 -1.98
N ASN A 85 0.41 3.61 -0.85
CA ASN A 85 1.40 3.10 0.10
C ASN A 85 0.82 2.12 1.14
N ASN A 86 -0.32 1.50 0.81
CA ASN A 86 -0.94 0.40 1.56
C ASN A 86 -1.37 0.76 3.00
N ARG A 87 -1.63 2.04 3.29
CA ARG A 87 -2.15 2.48 4.58
C ARG A 87 -3.67 2.41 4.58
N VAL A 88 -4.22 1.88 5.68
CA VAL A 88 -5.66 1.84 5.88
C VAL A 88 -6.18 3.24 6.19
N VAL A 89 -7.23 3.66 5.49
CA VAL A 89 -7.96 4.91 5.76
C VAL A 89 -9.40 4.56 6.08
N ASN A 90 -9.87 5.00 7.24
CA ASN A 90 -11.28 4.92 7.62
C ASN A 90 -11.95 6.27 7.41
N PHE A 91 -13.16 6.28 6.87
CA PHE A 91 -13.90 7.51 6.55
C PHE A 91 -15.41 7.23 6.52
N GLU A 92 -16.20 8.28 6.69
CA GLU A 92 -17.67 8.21 6.55
C GLU A 92 -18.04 8.21 5.06
N GLY A 93 -18.92 7.29 4.66
CA GLY A 93 -19.33 7.13 3.27
C GLY A 93 -20.44 6.11 3.11
N THR A 94 -20.96 5.99 1.90
CA THR A 94 -22.08 5.10 1.57
C THR A 94 -21.59 3.78 0.95
N PRO A 95 -22.23 2.63 1.24
CA PRO A 95 -21.74 1.31 0.78
C PRO A 95 -21.55 1.14 -0.73
N ASP A 96 -22.18 1.98 -1.55
CA ASP A 96 -22.01 1.96 -3.02
C ASP A 96 -20.62 2.42 -3.48
N LEU A 97 -19.79 2.94 -2.57
CA LEU A 97 -18.40 3.30 -2.84
C LEU A 97 -17.45 2.10 -2.84
N VAL A 98 -17.85 0.95 -2.29
CA VAL A 98 -17.00 -0.25 -2.23
C VAL A 98 -16.61 -0.70 -3.65
N GLY A 99 -15.32 -0.96 -3.85
CA GLY A 99 -14.74 -1.33 -5.15
C GLY A 99 -14.48 -0.15 -6.10
N LYS A 100 -14.68 1.09 -5.64
CA LYS A 100 -14.39 2.32 -6.40
C LYS A 100 -13.19 3.06 -5.80
N PHE A 101 -12.57 3.89 -6.61
CA PHE A 101 -11.61 4.88 -6.11
C PHE A 101 -12.31 6.11 -5.55
N VAL A 102 -11.82 6.61 -4.43
CA VAL A 102 -12.22 7.90 -3.88
C VAL A 102 -10.97 8.66 -3.46
N ASP A 103 -11.01 9.98 -3.54
CA ASP A 103 -9.97 10.80 -2.95
C ASP A 103 -10.47 11.32 -1.62
N VAL A 104 -9.62 11.17 -0.61
CA VAL A 104 -9.90 11.56 0.76
C VAL A 104 -8.83 12.51 1.26
N GLU A 105 -9.24 13.57 1.95
CA GLU A 105 -8.32 14.38 2.75
C GLU A 105 -8.06 13.66 4.06
N ILE A 106 -6.78 13.45 4.40
CA ILE A 106 -6.41 12.85 5.68
C ILE A 106 -6.56 13.88 6.79
N VAL A 107 -7.45 13.62 7.75
CA VAL A 107 -7.79 14.54 8.84
C VAL A 107 -7.29 14.10 10.21
N ASP A 108 -6.93 12.83 10.38
CA ASP A 108 -6.31 12.33 11.62
C ASP A 108 -5.39 11.13 11.33
N VAL A 109 -4.45 10.90 12.25
CA VAL A 109 -3.42 9.87 12.13
C VAL A 109 -3.36 9.03 13.41
N TYR A 110 -3.67 7.75 13.29
CA TYR A 110 -3.52 6.75 14.35
C TYR A 110 -2.32 5.83 14.06
N THR A 111 -1.96 4.99 15.03
CA THR A 111 -0.79 4.10 14.96
C THR A 111 -0.73 3.26 13.69
N ASN A 112 -1.86 2.70 13.25
CA ASN A 112 -1.92 1.75 12.13
C ASN A 112 -2.99 2.11 11.08
N SER A 113 -3.55 3.32 11.16
CA SER A 113 -4.63 3.75 10.26
C SER A 113 -4.71 5.26 10.22
N LEU A 114 -5.22 5.79 9.12
CA LEU A 114 -5.56 7.19 8.95
C LEU A 114 -7.08 7.38 9.07
N ARG A 115 -7.52 8.59 9.38
CA ARG A 115 -8.91 9.01 9.21
C ARG A 115 -8.99 9.98 8.04
N GLY A 116 -9.96 9.77 7.17
CA GLY A 116 -10.17 10.59 5.98
C GLY A 116 -11.55 11.26 5.96
N LYS A 117 -11.67 12.30 5.13
CA LYS A 117 -12.95 12.84 4.65
C LYS A 117 -12.97 12.81 3.14
N ILE A 118 -14.08 12.39 2.54
CA ILE A 118 -14.22 12.33 1.08
C ILE A 118 -14.13 13.74 0.50
N VAL A 119 -13.31 13.90 -0.54
CA VAL A 119 -13.17 15.12 -1.33
C VAL A 119 -13.85 14.95 -2.70
N ARG A 120 -13.64 13.80 -3.34
CA ARG A 120 -14.22 13.47 -4.65
C ARG A 120 -14.36 11.95 -4.82
N THR A 121 -15.39 11.55 -5.55
CA THR A 121 -15.72 10.17 -5.87
C THR A 121 -15.25 9.77 -7.26
N GLU A 122 -15.19 8.47 -7.56
CA GLU A 122 -14.77 7.95 -8.87
C GLU A 122 -15.54 8.58 -10.06
N ALA A 123 -16.82 8.89 -9.86
CA ALA A 123 -17.68 9.49 -10.88
C ALA A 123 -17.18 10.87 -11.35
N GLU A 124 -16.54 11.62 -10.44
CA GLU A 124 -15.99 12.95 -10.71
C GLU A 124 -14.57 12.89 -11.31
N MET A 125 -13.96 11.70 -11.35
CA MET A 125 -12.57 11.51 -11.78
C MET A 125 -12.43 10.99 -13.22
N GLY A 126 -13.51 10.45 -13.81
CA GLY A 126 -13.44 9.87 -15.16
C GLY A 126 -12.51 8.66 -15.28
N LEU A 127 -12.31 7.89 -14.20
CA LEU A 127 -11.37 6.75 -14.20
C LEU A 127 -11.88 5.54 -14.98
N ARG A 128 -13.19 5.39 -15.13
CA ARG A 128 -13.80 4.33 -15.92
C ARG A 128 -14.13 4.84 -17.31
N ILE A 129 -13.35 4.40 -18.29
CA ILE A 129 -13.63 4.61 -19.70
C ILE A 129 -14.29 3.33 -20.20
N ALA A 130 -15.54 3.43 -20.65
CA ALA A 130 -16.22 2.34 -21.31
C ALA A 130 -15.64 2.20 -22.73
N GLU A 131 -14.68 1.31 -22.90
CA GLU A 131 -14.11 0.95 -24.20
C GLU A 131 -14.92 -0.22 -24.78
N SER A 132 -15.36 -0.11 -26.05
CA SER A 132 -15.93 -1.25 -26.75
C SER A 132 -14.83 -2.25 -27.13
N PRO A 133 -15.12 -3.55 -27.26
CA PRO A 133 -14.17 -4.51 -27.81
C PRO A 133 -13.59 -4.05 -29.16
N GLU A 134 -14.39 -3.41 -30.03
CA GLU A 134 -13.89 -2.86 -31.30
C GLU A 134 -12.87 -1.75 -31.09
N SER A 135 -13.10 -0.83 -30.14
CA SER A 135 -12.15 0.25 -29.83
C SER A 135 -10.82 -0.26 -29.27
N VAL A 136 -10.86 -1.32 -28.44
CA VAL A 136 -9.66 -1.99 -27.93
C VAL A 136 -8.91 -2.70 -29.06
N ILE A 137 -9.62 -3.43 -29.93
CA ILE A 137 -9.05 -4.11 -31.09
C ILE A 137 -8.42 -3.11 -32.07
N ALA A 138 -9.11 -1.99 -32.35
CA ALA A 138 -8.61 -0.94 -33.26
C ALA A 138 -7.34 -0.24 -32.75
N ARG A 139 -7.15 -0.20 -31.43
CA ARG A 139 -5.95 0.34 -30.76
C ARG A 139 -4.83 -0.71 -30.60
N THR A 140 -5.16 -2.00 -30.73
CA THR A 140 -4.18 -3.08 -30.67
C THR A 140 -3.34 -3.10 -31.96
N ARG A 141 -2.07 -3.50 -31.82
CA ARG A 141 -0.99 -3.50 -32.83
C ARG A 141 -1.51 -3.80 -34.26
N LYS A 142 -1.35 -2.84 -35.18
CA LYS A 142 -1.64 -3.06 -36.61
C LYS A 142 -0.51 -3.89 -37.22
N GLU A 143 -0.82 -5.13 -37.59
CA GLU A 143 0.07 -6.03 -38.29
C GLU A 143 -0.02 -5.80 -39.80
N ASN A 144 1.09 -5.96 -40.51
CA ASN A 144 1.08 -6.04 -41.97
C ASN A 144 0.65 -7.44 -42.44
N ASP A 145 0.59 -7.65 -43.77
CA ASP A 145 0.20 -8.92 -44.39
C ASP A 145 1.07 -10.13 -44.00
N LEU A 146 2.19 -9.90 -43.30
CA LEU A 146 3.11 -10.92 -42.79
C LEU A 146 2.96 -11.18 -41.27
N GLY A 147 1.95 -10.58 -40.61
CA GLY A 147 1.77 -10.69 -39.15
C GLY A 147 2.79 -9.91 -38.34
N VAL A 148 3.55 -8.98 -38.96
CA VAL A 148 4.56 -8.17 -38.29
C VAL A 148 3.95 -6.83 -37.91
N GLY A 149 3.82 -6.58 -36.61
CA GLY A 149 3.29 -5.31 -36.13
C GLY A 149 4.22 -4.14 -36.39
N ILE A 150 3.74 -3.16 -37.16
CA ILE A 150 4.47 -1.97 -37.56
C ILE A 150 4.46 -0.98 -36.39
N TYR A 151 5.64 -0.59 -35.92
CA TYR A 151 5.81 0.56 -35.02
C TYR A 151 6.04 1.81 -35.88
N GLN A 152 5.11 2.76 -35.82
CA GLN A 152 5.32 4.12 -36.31
C GLN A 152 5.67 4.99 -35.11
N PRO A 153 6.83 5.68 -35.10
CA PRO A 153 7.25 6.55 -34.00
C PRO A 153 6.31 7.74 -33.81
#